data_AF-A0A508WR01-F1
#
_entry.id   AF-A0A508WR01-F1
#
_cell.length_a   1.000
_cell.length_b   1.000
_cell.length_c   1.000
_cell.angle_alpha   90.00
_cell.angle_beta   90.00
_cell.angle_gamma   90.00
#
_symmetry.space_group_name_H-M   'P 1'
#
loop_
_entity.id
_entity.type
_entity.pdbx_description
1 polymer ?
#
loop_
_entity_poly.entity_id
_entity_poly.type
_entity_poly.pdbx_seq_one_letter_code
_entity_poly.pdbx_strand_id
1 'polypeptide(L)'
;MADERPKGSYTYPNTSDDPDRTNVLKNRWGIETHSELRVREYRATAVRMQEIAEGDGPQGNFDKAHLKAIHGYIFQDVYEWAGHTRNETPIVEGQHRSADSPRAARPSCPARA
;
A
#
# COMPACT_ATOMS: atom_id res chain seq x y z
N MET A 1 19.30 17.06 -15.65
CA MET A 1 19.64 15.77 -15.00
C MET A 1 18.60 15.57 -13.92
N ALA A 2 17.58 14.75 -14.19
CA ALA A 2 16.48 14.54 -13.25
C ALA A 2 16.96 13.62 -12.12
N ASP A 3 16.68 14.04 -10.91
CA ASP A 3 17.03 13.41 -9.64
C ASP A 3 16.37 12.02 -9.55
N GLU A 4 17.12 10.97 -9.88
CA GLU A 4 16.64 9.59 -9.94
C GLU A 4 16.56 9.03 -8.51
N ARG A 5 15.48 9.36 -7.80
CA ARG A 5 15.18 8.77 -6.49
C ARG A 5 15.18 7.24 -6.59
N PRO A 6 15.74 6.51 -5.62
CA PRO A 6 15.80 5.05 -5.67
C PRO A 6 14.39 4.47 -5.69
N LYS A 7 14.07 3.70 -6.74
CA LYS A 7 12.83 2.94 -6.86
C LYS A 7 12.74 1.98 -5.67
N GLY A 8 11.82 2.26 -4.73
CA GLY A 8 11.55 1.34 -3.63
C GLY A 8 11.17 -0.04 -4.17
N SER A 9 11.69 -1.11 -3.55
CA SER A 9 11.33 -2.48 -3.97
C SER A 9 9.83 -2.73 -3.73
N TYR A 10 9.17 -3.27 -4.76
CA TYR A 10 7.79 -3.76 -4.68
C TYR A 10 7.66 -5.03 -3.83
N THR A 11 8.76 -5.73 -3.58
CA THR A 11 8.77 -6.99 -2.84
C THR A 11 9.35 -6.84 -1.44
N TYR A 12 8.96 -7.74 -0.56
CA TYR A 12 9.67 -7.95 0.70
C TYR A 12 11.10 -8.46 0.43
N PRO A 13 12.07 -8.15 1.30
CA PRO A 13 13.41 -8.71 1.21
C PRO A 13 13.38 -10.25 1.30
N ASN A 14 14.17 -10.92 0.45
CA ASN A 14 14.30 -12.38 0.47
C ASN A 14 15.23 -12.80 1.62
N THR A 15 14.71 -12.85 2.85
CA THR A 15 15.47 -13.19 4.06
C THR A 15 15.30 -14.64 4.50
N SER A 16 14.50 -15.43 3.79
CA SER A 16 14.20 -16.82 4.09
C SER A 16 14.55 -17.70 2.91
N ASP A 17 15.02 -18.92 3.17
CA ASP A 17 15.23 -19.97 2.15
C ASP A 17 13.91 -20.62 1.69
N ASP A 18 12.78 -20.22 2.27
CA ASP A 18 11.46 -20.66 1.85
C ASP A 18 11.12 -20.08 0.47
N PRO A 19 10.92 -20.93 -0.57
CA PRO A 19 10.52 -20.45 -1.89
C PRO A 19 9.19 -19.71 -1.88
N ASP A 20 8.29 -20.00 -0.93
CA ASP A 20 6.99 -19.33 -0.80
C ASP A 20 7.13 -17.87 -0.32
N ARG A 21 8.28 -17.50 0.26
CA ARG A 21 8.59 -16.14 0.75
C ARG A 21 9.46 -15.33 -0.18
N THR A 22 9.82 -15.89 -1.34
CA THR A 22 10.72 -15.23 -2.29
C THR A 22 9.95 -14.32 -3.24
N ASN A 23 10.35 -13.05 -3.34
CA ASN A 23 9.75 -12.04 -4.24
C ASN A 23 8.24 -11.80 -4.01
N VAL A 24 7.78 -11.90 -2.77
CA VAL A 24 6.37 -11.60 -2.42
C VAL A 24 6.14 -10.09 -2.45
N LEU A 25 5.05 -9.65 -3.10
CA LEU A 25 4.70 -8.24 -3.22
C LEU A 25 4.27 -7.64 -1.89
N LYS A 26 4.77 -6.44 -1.58
CA LYS A 26 4.31 -5.63 -0.46
C LYS A 26 2.84 -5.30 -0.65
N ASN A 27 2.06 -5.64 0.36
CA ASN A 27 0.61 -5.50 0.38
C ASN A 27 0.18 -4.87 1.71
N ARG A 28 -1.02 -4.29 1.72
CA ARG A 28 -1.59 -3.61 2.90
C ARG A 28 -1.82 -4.53 4.10
N TRP A 29 -1.78 -5.85 3.90
CA TRP A 29 -2.02 -6.84 4.95
C TRP A 29 -0.74 -7.37 5.60
N GLY A 30 0.45 -6.99 5.10
CA GLY A 30 1.71 -7.49 5.66
C GLY A 30 1.98 -8.97 5.39
N ILE A 31 1.35 -9.56 4.37
CA ILE A 31 1.48 -11.00 4.07
C ILE A 31 2.76 -11.23 3.25
N GLU A 32 3.64 -12.11 3.73
CA GLU A 32 4.96 -12.36 3.15
C GLU A 32 5.11 -13.76 2.52
N THR A 33 4.01 -14.45 2.26
CA THR A 33 3.98 -15.78 1.61
C THR A 33 3.06 -15.77 0.39
N HIS A 34 3.50 -16.31 -0.75
CA HIS A 34 2.69 -16.37 -1.98
C HIS A 34 1.40 -17.16 -1.78
N SER A 35 1.49 -18.31 -1.11
CA SER A 35 0.34 -19.18 -0.86
C SER A 35 -0.84 -18.43 -0.20
N GLU A 36 -0.55 -17.68 0.87
CA GLU A 36 -1.55 -16.87 1.57
C GLU A 36 -1.96 -15.63 0.76
N LEU A 37 -1.00 -14.87 0.22
CA LEU A 37 -1.28 -13.63 -0.50
C LEU A 37 -2.19 -13.89 -1.70
N ARG A 38 -1.93 -14.97 -2.46
CA ARG A 38 -2.73 -15.37 -3.62
C ARG A 38 -4.20 -15.57 -3.28
N VAL A 39 -4.49 -16.26 -2.17
CA VAL A 39 -5.87 -16.56 -1.77
C VAL A 39 -6.60 -15.28 -1.33
N ARG A 40 -5.93 -14.41 -0.58
CA ARG A 40 -6.54 -13.16 -0.11
C ARG A 40 -6.72 -12.15 -1.23
N GLU A 41 -5.71 -11.96 -2.08
CA GLU A 41 -5.78 -11.08 -3.26
C GLU A 41 -6.94 -11.49 -4.17
N TYR A 42 -7.05 -12.79 -4.50
CA TYR A 42 -8.12 -13.29 -5.35
C TYR A 42 -9.51 -12.97 -4.78
N ARG A 43 -9.71 -13.18 -3.47
CA ARG A 43 -11.01 -12.91 -2.84
C ARG A 43 -11.34 -11.42 -2.82
N ALA A 44 -10.38 -10.56 -2.47
CA ALA A 44 -10.60 -9.12 -2.44
C ALA A 44 -10.90 -8.58 -3.85
N THR A 45 -10.11 -8.96 -4.85
CA THR A 45 -10.29 -8.51 -6.23
C THR A 45 -11.57 -9.06 -6.86
N ALA A 46 -12.01 -10.28 -6.52
CA ALA A 46 -13.25 -10.85 -7.04
C ALA A 46 -14.49 -10.01 -6.67
N VAL A 47 -14.54 -9.44 -5.46
CA VAL A 47 -15.62 -8.52 -5.06
C VAL A 47 -15.62 -7.28 -5.95
N ARG A 48 -14.45 -6.67 -6.18
CA ARG A 48 -14.31 -5.48 -7.03
C ARG A 48 -14.66 -5.75 -8.48
N MET A 49 -14.32 -6.94 -8.98
CA MET A 49 -14.69 -7.36 -10.33
C MET A 49 -16.20 -7.55 -10.49
N GLN A 50 -16.89 -8.05 -9.46
CA GLN A 50 -18.34 -8.17 -9.47
C GLN A 50 -19.00 -6.79 -9.50
N GLU A 51 -18.55 -5.84 -8.67
CA GLU A 51 -19.02 -4.45 -8.67
C GLU A 51 -18.85 -3.80 -10.07
N ILE A 52 -17.70 -4.01 -10.72
CA ILE A 52 -17.47 -3.53 -12.10
C ILE A 52 -18.47 -4.16 -13.09
N ALA A 53 -18.73 -5.46 -12.98
CA ALA A 53 -19.65 -6.17 -13.87
C ALA A 53 -21.12 -5.71 -13.69
N GLU A 54 -21.49 -5.28 -12.48
CA GLU A 54 -22.80 -4.73 -12.15
C GLU A 54 -22.98 -3.26 -12.59
N GLY A 55 -21.90 -2.62 -13.05
CA GLY A 55 -21.90 -1.23 -13.53
C GLY A 55 -21.46 -0.20 -12.49
N ASP A 56 -21.10 -0.64 -11.28
CA ASP A 56 -20.62 0.22 -10.18
C ASP A 56 -19.11 0.51 -10.25
N GLY A 57 -18.46 0.04 -11.32
CA GLY A 57 -17.05 0.31 -11.60
C GLY A 57 -16.77 1.77 -11.99
N PRO A 58 -15.49 2.17 -11.98
CA PRO A 58 -15.06 3.44 -12.53
C PRO A 58 -15.54 3.60 -13.98
N GLN A 59 -16.03 4.80 -14.30
CA GLN A 59 -16.50 5.15 -15.64
C GLN A 59 -15.42 5.98 -16.36
N GLY A 60 -15.33 5.83 -17.69
CA GLY A 60 -14.37 6.60 -18.47
C GLY A 60 -14.26 6.17 -19.93
N ASN A 61 -13.35 6.81 -20.67
CA ASN A 61 -13.24 6.71 -22.13
C ASN A 61 -12.21 5.66 -22.61
N PHE A 62 -11.91 4.65 -21.78
CA PHE A 62 -10.84 3.66 -22.04
C PHE A 62 -9.46 4.28 -22.32
N ASP A 63 -9.21 5.45 -21.76
CA ASP A 63 -7.90 6.10 -21.80
C ASP A 63 -7.00 5.66 -20.63
N LYS A 64 -5.81 6.25 -20.55
CA LYS A 64 -4.87 5.97 -19.47
C LYS A 64 -5.45 6.27 -18.08
N ALA A 65 -6.26 7.33 -17.95
CA ALA A 65 -6.86 7.68 -16.67
C ALA A 65 -7.90 6.64 -16.26
N HIS A 66 -8.71 6.17 -17.20
CA HIS A 66 -9.69 5.11 -16.97
C HIS A 66 -9.02 3.79 -16.59
N LEU A 67 -7.94 3.38 -17.28
CA LEU A 67 -7.18 2.18 -16.93
C LEU A 67 -6.55 2.27 -15.52
N LYS A 68 -6.03 3.45 -15.15
CA LYS A 68 -5.54 3.70 -13.79
C LYS A 68 -6.67 3.62 -12.76
N ALA A 69 -7.84 4.19 -13.06
CA ALA A 69 -9.00 4.12 -12.17
C ALA A 69 -9.46 2.67 -11.97
N ILE A 70 -9.56 1.87 -13.03
CA ILE A 70 -9.90 0.44 -12.96
C ILE A 70 -8.87 -0.32 -12.11
N HIS A 71 -7.57 -0.11 -12.35
CA HIS A 71 -6.53 -0.75 -11.54
C HIS A 71 -6.60 -0.31 -10.07
N GLY A 72 -6.85 0.98 -9.80
CA GLY A 72 -7.06 1.51 -8.46
C GLY A 72 -8.21 0.81 -7.77
N TYR A 73 -9.35 0.74 -8.45
CA TYR A 73 -10.56 0.12 -7.93
C TYR A 73 -10.42 -1.36 -7.60
N ILE A 74 -9.79 -2.14 -8.49
CA ILE A 74 -9.62 -3.58 -8.31
C ILE A 74 -8.66 -3.88 -7.14
N PHE A 75 -7.57 -3.12 -7.03
CA PHE A 75 -6.46 -3.43 -6.11
C PHE A 75 -6.36 -2.52 -4.88
N GLN A 76 -7.29 -1.58 -4.68
CA GLN A 76 -7.25 -0.57 -3.60
C GLN A 76 -7.00 -1.17 -2.21
N ASP A 77 -7.58 -2.34 -1.95
CA ASP A 77 -7.49 -3.03 -0.65
C ASP A 77 -6.22 -3.88 -0.49
N VAL A 78 -5.52 -4.16 -1.60
CA VAL A 78 -4.35 -5.06 -1.62
C VAL A 78 -3.05 -4.29 -1.65
N TYR A 79 -2.95 -3.28 -2.54
CA TYR A 79 -1.68 -2.63 -2.85
C TYR A 79 -1.74 -1.12 -2.60
N GLU A 80 -0.70 -0.57 -1.97
CA GLU A 80 -0.58 0.87 -1.77
C GLU A 80 -0.42 1.64 -3.08
N TRP A 81 0.17 0.99 -4.08
CA TRP A 81 0.39 1.53 -5.42
C TRP A 81 -0.77 1.28 -6.38
N ALA A 82 -1.93 0.81 -5.88
CA ALA A 82 -3.12 0.60 -6.72
C ALA A 82 -3.50 1.90 -7.46
N GLY A 83 -3.66 1.80 -8.78
CA GLY A 83 -4.00 2.93 -9.64
C GLY A 83 -2.80 3.71 -10.17
N HIS A 84 -1.58 3.27 -9.87
CA HIS A 84 -0.34 3.83 -10.41
C HIS A 84 0.27 2.93 -11.47
N THR A 85 0.95 3.55 -12.44
CA THR A 85 1.77 2.79 -13.40
C THR A 85 3.14 2.49 -12.80
N ARG A 86 3.82 1.43 -13.24
CA ARG A 86 5.14 1.02 -12.71
C ARG A 86 6.24 2.08 -12.87
N ASN A 87 6.04 3.05 -13.78
CA ASN A 87 6.96 4.17 -14.02
C ASN A 87 6.68 5.36 -13.10
N GLU A 88 5.53 5.37 -12.42
CA GLU A 88 5.24 6.34 -11.37
C GLU A 88 5.88 5.85 -10.07
N THR A 89 6.32 6.78 -9.22
CA THR A 89 6.77 6.46 -7.86
C THR A 89 5.65 6.84 -6.90
N PRO A 90 4.67 5.96 -6.64
CA PRO A 90 3.67 6.22 -5.62
C PRO A 90 4.34 6.26 -4.26
N ILE A 91 3.94 7.23 -3.45
CA ILE A 91 4.40 7.36 -2.06
C ILE A 91 3.71 6.23 -1.29
N VAL A 92 4.46 5.18 -0.99
CA VAL A 92 4.05 4.11 -0.07
C VAL A 92 4.19 4.70 1.34
N GLU A 93 3.10 5.18 1.93
CA GLU A 93 3.10 5.81 3.25
C GLU A 93 3.35 4.74 4.33
N GLY A 94 4.64 4.50 4.62
CA GLY A 94 5.09 3.60 5.68
C GLY A 94 6.24 4.14 6.53
N GLN A 95 6.59 5.43 6.41
CA GLN A 95 7.63 6.08 7.22
C GLN A 95 7.22 7.50 7.66
N HIS A 96 6.10 7.61 8.37
CA HIS A 96 5.96 8.67 9.36
C HIS A 96 5.99 8.01 10.74
N ARG A 97 7.19 7.97 11.35
CA ARG A 97 7.27 7.82 12.81
C ARG A 97 6.63 9.07 13.40
N SER A 98 5.37 8.98 13.77
CA SER A 98 4.77 9.95 14.68
C SER A 98 5.49 9.81 16.02
N ALA A 99 6.45 10.69 16.26
CA ALA A 99 7.04 10.92 17.57
C ALA A 99 7.36 12.40 17.71
N ASP A 100 6.32 13.24 17.61
CA ASP A 100 6.32 14.47 18.37
C ASP A 100 5.25 14.31 19.47
N SER A 101 5.73 13.82 20.62
CA SER A 101 4.96 13.83 21.85
C SER A 101 5.46 15.05 22.63
N PRO A 102 4.65 16.11 22.83
CA PRO A 102 5.09 17.23 23.62
C PRO A 102 5.21 16.75 25.07
N ARG A 103 6.45 16.59 25.53
CA ARG A 103 6.75 16.27 26.92
C ARG A 103 6.13 17.34 27.80
N ALA A 104 5.08 16.96 28.53
CA ALA A 104 4.40 17.79 29.50
C ALA A 104 5.40 18.46 30.44
N ALA A 105 5.35 19.80 30.50
CA ALA A 105 6.02 20.58 31.51
C ALA A 105 5.46 20.19 32.90
N ARG A 106 6.35 19.79 33.80
CA ARG A 106 6.02 19.47 35.20
C ARG A 106 5.67 20.78 35.93
N PRO A 107 4.54 20.89 36.65
CA PRO A 107 4.32 22.04 37.51
C PRO A 107 5.25 21.99 38.73
N SER A 108 5.95 23.09 38.99
CA SER A 108 6.73 23.33 40.20
C SER A 108 5.82 23.38 41.41
N CYS A 109 6.12 22.57 42.42
CA CYS A 109 5.49 22.60 43.74
C CYS A 109 5.82 23.94 44.44
N PRO A 110 4.86 24.71 44.98
CA PRO A 110 5.18 25.86 45.82
C PRO A 110 5.52 25.41 47.25
N ALA A 111 6.60 25.99 47.78
CA ALA A 111 7.00 25.87 49.18
C ALA A 111 5.91 26.45 50.10
N ARG A 112 5.67 25.78 51.23
CA ARG A 112 4.71 26.19 52.25
C ARG A 112 5.47 26.70 53.48
N ALA A 113 5.14 27.93 53.88
CA ALA A 113 5.36 28.65 55.15
C ALA A 113 6.75 28.56 55.81
#